data_AF-A0A350M8M8-F1
#
_entry.id   AF-A0A350M8M8-F1
#
_cell.length_a   1.000
_cell.length_b   1.000
_cell.length_c   1.000
_cell.angle_alpha   90.00
_cell.angle_beta   90.00
_cell.angle_gamma   90.00
#
_symmetry.space_group_name_H-M   'P 1'
#
loop_
_entity.id
_entity.type
_entity.pdbx_description
1 polymer ?
#
loop_
_entity_poly.entity_id
_entity_poly.type
_entity_poly.pdbx_seq_one_letter_code
_entity_poly.pdbx_strand_id
1 'polypeptide(L)'
;MNVLYRKPVWNIDGLSHLTCTNTLLSKEAPFKHEFSCRYSAGNILKKEGKDASLDIQSWITHILPLKKDDVRYLNFYSDFKGRDEYRYQVQFDKAITLLNDTLVEIDTNYGKYTYSVMQVKPEVIQINSVLEIHSDGVLAENYDQVLEIVKLAGSIPTIRFTVN
;
A
#
# COMPACT_ATOMS: atom_id res chain seq x y z
N MET A 1 -3.19 -13.32 16.60
CA MET A 1 -1.96 -12.76 16.00
C MET A 1 -2.29 -12.31 14.58
N ASN A 2 -1.92 -11.08 14.21
CA ASN A 2 -2.24 -10.52 12.89
C ASN A 2 -1.57 -11.34 11.77
N VAL A 3 -2.36 -11.86 10.82
CA VAL A 3 -1.82 -12.69 9.72
C VAL A 3 -0.97 -11.88 8.74
N LEU A 4 -1.18 -10.55 8.70
CA LEU A 4 -0.46 -9.64 7.82
C LEU A 4 1.05 -9.60 8.11
N TYR A 5 1.48 -9.86 9.35
CA TYR A 5 2.89 -9.95 9.72
C TYR A 5 3.69 -10.99 8.95
N ARG A 6 3.01 -12.00 8.40
CA ARG A 6 3.64 -13.11 7.70
C ARG A 6 3.45 -13.03 6.19
N LYS A 7 2.73 -12.01 5.68
CA LYS A 7 2.49 -11.86 4.25
C LYS A 7 3.80 -11.42 3.59
N PRO A 8 4.36 -12.20 2.65
CA PRO A 8 5.53 -11.77 1.91
C PRO A 8 5.22 -10.53 1.07
N VAL A 9 6.17 -9.60 0.95
CA VAL A 9 5.99 -8.36 0.19
C VAL A 9 5.75 -8.59 -1.31
N TRP A 10 6.14 -9.75 -1.84
CA TRP A 10 5.89 -10.16 -3.23
C TRP A 10 4.60 -10.96 -3.42
N ASN A 11 3.76 -11.07 -2.38
CA ASN A 11 2.47 -11.75 -2.47
C ASN A 11 1.39 -10.83 -3.02
N ILE A 12 1.49 -10.58 -4.33
CA ILE A 12 0.52 -9.83 -5.15
C ILE A 12 -0.52 -10.82 -5.68
N ASP A 13 -1.78 -10.40 -5.78
CA ASP A 13 -2.86 -11.28 -6.24
C ASP A 13 -2.84 -11.50 -7.76
N GLY A 14 -3.12 -12.72 -8.20
CA GLY A 14 -3.23 -13.07 -9.61
C GLY A 14 -1.89 -13.26 -10.33
N LEU A 15 -0.79 -13.40 -9.58
CA LEU A 15 0.50 -13.76 -10.15
C LEU A 15 0.53 -15.21 -10.65
N SER A 16 1.14 -15.42 -11.80
CA SER A 16 1.53 -16.71 -12.34
C SER A 16 3.01 -16.70 -12.72
N HIS A 17 3.63 -17.88 -12.79
CA HIS A 17 5.06 -18.03 -13.14
C HIS A 17 6.02 -17.20 -12.26
N LEU A 18 5.68 -17.02 -10.97
CA LEU A 18 6.50 -16.27 -10.04
C LEU A 18 7.83 -16.98 -9.78
N THR A 19 8.92 -16.26 -10.03
CA THR A 19 10.29 -16.65 -9.69
C THR A 19 10.92 -15.49 -8.92
N CYS A 20 11.50 -15.77 -7.75
CA CYS A 20 12.12 -14.74 -6.91
C CYS A 20 13.51 -15.19 -6.46
N THR A 21 14.46 -14.26 -6.45
CA THR A 21 15.74 -14.39 -5.77
C THR A 21 15.76 -13.46 -4.56
N ASN A 22 16.36 -13.91 -3.46
CA ASN A 22 16.57 -13.12 -2.24
C ASN A 22 18.06 -13.01 -1.98
N THR A 23 18.56 -11.79 -1.89
CA THR A 23 19.94 -11.48 -1.57
C THR A 23 19.99 -10.72 -0.25
N LEU A 24 20.71 -11.28 0.73
CA LEU A 24 21.01 -10.57 1.99
C LEU A 24 22.09 -9.53 1.73
N LEU A 25 21.76 -8.26 1.88
CA LEU A 25 22.67 -7.13 1.69
C LEU A 25 23.40 -6.75 2.98
N SER A 26 22.75 -6.90 4.14
CA SER A 26 23.34 -6.58 5.46
C SER A 26 22.85 -7.53 6.55
N LYS A 27 23.80 -8.08 7.31
CA LYS A 27 23.57 -8.89 8.53
C LYS A 27 23.40 -8.04 9.79
N GLU A 28 23.65 -6.74 9.72
CA GLU A 28 23.48 -5.82 10.85
C GLU A 28 22.11 -5.17 10.78
N ALA A 29 21.50 -4.96 11.96
CA ALA A 29 20.22 -4.28 12.07
C ALA A 29 20.35 -2.79 11.71
N PRO A 30 19.42 -2.20 10.93
CA PRO A 30 18.28 -2.86 10.28
C PRO A 30 18.76 -3.78 9.14
N PHE A 31 18.33 -5.04 9.17
CA PHE A 31 18.71 -6.04 8.17
C PHE A 31 18.24 -5.58 6.79
N LYS A 32 19.09 -5.72 5.78
CA LYS A 32 18.78 -5.30 4.42
C LYS A 32 18.72 -6.51 3.51
N HIS A 33 17.62 -6.62 2.78
CA HIS A 33 17.38 -7.67 1.80
C HIS A 33 16.97 -7.04 0.47
N GLU A 34 17.40 -7.65 -0.61
CA GLU A 34 16.92 -7.37 -1.95
C GLU A 34 16.18 -8.58 -2.48
N PHE A 35 14.99 -8.35 -3.01
CA PHE A 35 14.19 -9.37 -3.68
C PHE A 35 14.04 -9.00 -5.14
N SER A 36 14.45 -9.88 -6.04
CA SER A 36 14.22 -9.71 -7.48
C SER A 36 13.25 -10.79 -7.94
N CYS A 37 12.04 -10.36 -8.30
CA CYS A 37 10.97 -11.26 -8.73
C CYS A 37 10.60 -11.03 -10.19
N ARG A 38 10.33 -12.12 -10.93
CA ARG A 38 9.75 -12.12 -12.27
C ARG A 38 8.48 -12.94 -12.24
N TYR A 39 7.41 -12.39 -12.79
CA TYR A 39 6.09 -13.03 -12.83
C TYR A 39 5.29 -12.53 -14.04
N SER A 40 4.19 -13.23 -14.31
CA SER A 40 3.12 -12.79 -15.20
C SER A 40 1.88 -12.48 -14.38
N ALA A 41 1.10 -11.47 -14.76
CA ALA A 41 -0.16 -11.15 -14.08
C ALA A 41 -1.21 -10.73 -15.11
N GLY A 42 -2.38 -11.37 -15.06
CA GLY A 42 -3.45 -11.14 -16.05
C GLY A 42 -4.48 -10.08 -15.65
N ASN A 43 -4.51 -9.70 -14.37
CA ASN A 43 -5.57 -8.89 -13.76
C ASN A 43 -5.11 -7.50 -13.31
N ILE A 44 -3.80 -7.24 -13.26
CA ILE A 44 -3.22 -6.01 -12.74
C ILE A 44 -3.43 -4.82 -13.70
N LEU A 45 -3.26 -5.05 -15.00
CA LEU A 45 -3.39 -4.03 -16.03
C LEU A 45 -4.60 -4.33 -16.93
N LYS A 46 -5.51 -3.37 -17.05
CA LYS A 46 -6.63 -3.43 -17.99
C LYS A 46 -6.50 -2.28 -18.98
N LYS A 47 -6.77 -2.55 -20.25
CA LYS A 47 -6.68 -1.56 -21.33
C LYS A 47 -7.92 -1.62 -22.21
N GLU A 48 -8.51 -0.45 -22.45
CA GLU A 48 -9.69 -0.24 -23.29
C GLU A 48 -9.38 0.91 -24.27
N GLY A 49 -8.90 0.56 -25.47
CA GLY A 49 -8.48 1.55 -26.46
C GLY A 49 -7.24 2.33 -25.99
N LYS A 50 -7.38 3.65 -25.79
CA LYS A 50 -6.32 4.51 -25.23
C LYS A 50 -6.33 4.55 -23.71
N ASP A 51 -7.45 4.24 -23.08
CA ASP A 51 -7.58 4.26 -21.63
C ASP A 51 -7.03 2.96 -21.04
N ALA A 52 -6.37 3.09 -19.90
CA ALA A 52 -5.84 1.97 -19.15
C ALA A 52 -6.00 2.21 -17.65
N SER A 53 -6.04 1.11 -16.91
CA SER A 53 -6.11 1.12 -15.45
C SER A 53 -5.17 0.08 -14.86
N LEU A 54 -4.57 0.46 -13.74
CA LEU A 54 -3.64 -0.35 -12.97
C LEU A 54 -4.23 -0.56 -11.57
N ASP A 55 -4.55 -1.82 -11.26
CA ASP A 55 -4.99 -2.26 -9.94
C ASP A 55 -3.79 -2.71 -9.11
N ILE A 56 -3.51 -1.94 -8.07
CA ILE A 56 -2.39 -2.17 -7.14
C ILE A 56 -2.86 -2.49 -5.72
N GLN A 57 -4.15 -2.77 -5.52
CA GLN A 57 -4.70 -2.94 -4.16
C GLN A 57 -3.97 -4.02 -3.36
N SER A 58 -3.52 -5.09 -4.02
CA SER A 58 -2.79 -6.18 -3.38
C SER A 58 -1.30 -5.91 -3.16
N TRP A 59 -0.74 -4.83 -3.71
CA TRP A 59 0.68 -4.49 -3.61
C TRP A 59 1.00 -3.89 -2.24
N ILE A 60 0.13 -3.02 -1.75
CA ILE A 60 0.28 -2.35 -0.46
C ILE A 60 -0.50 -3.18 0.57
N THR A 61 0.18 -3.66 1.61
CA THR A 61 -0.49 -4.39 2.69
C THR A 61 -0.01 -3.88 4.04
N HIS A 62 -0.48 -2.68 4.39
CA HIS A 62 -0.26 -2.15 5.71
C HIS A 62 -0.79 -3.08 6.79
N ILE A 63 -0.07 -3.17 7.91
CA ILE A 63 -0.51 -3.95 9.07
C ILE A 63 -1.63 -3.17 9.78
N LEU A 64 -2.87 -3.54 9.45
CA LEU A 64 -4.08 -2.97 10.02
C LEU A 64 -4.73 -3.93 11.03
N PRO A 65 -5.54 -3.44 11.98
CA PRO A 65 -6.30 -4.28 12.89
C PRO A 65 -7.22 -5.27 12.14
N LEU A 66 -7.18 -6.55 12.53
CA LEU A 66 -7.89 -7.63 11.81
C LEU A 66 -9.42 -7.57 11.89
N LYS A 67 -9.98 -6.96 12.94
CA LYS A 67 -11.42 -6.84 13.14
C LYS A 67 -11.79 -5.37 13.18
N LYS A 68 -12.54 -4.95 12.18
CA LYS A 68 -13.26 -3.69 12.20
C LYS A 68 -14.51 -3.91 13.06
N ASP A 69 -14.41 -3.63 14.35
CA ASP A 69 -15.61 -3.35 15.14
C ASP A 69 -16.15 -2.01 14.63
N ASP A 70 -17.43 -1.86 14.29
CA ASP A 70 -17.95 -0.55 13.84
C ASP A 70 -18.14 0.42 15.02
N VAL A 71 -18.28 -0.11 16.23
CA VAL A 71 -18.37 0.64 17.49
C VAL A 71 -17.61 -0.11 18.57
N ARG A 72 -16.97 0.60 19.49
CA ARG A 72 -16.36 0.00 20.68
C ARG A 72 -16.89 0.60 21.97
N TYR A 73 -17.05 -0.27 22.97
CA TYR A 73 -17.35 0.11 24.36
C TYR A 73 -16.10 0.16 25.24
N LEU A 74 -15.01 -0.46 24.78
CA LEU A 74 -13.71 -0.49 25.46
C LEU A 74 -12.67 0.22 24.61
N ASN A 75 -11.63 0.73 25.26
CA ASN A 75 -10.50 1.35 24.57
C ASN A 75 -9.89 0.39 23.54
N PHE A 76 -9.45 0.97 22.43
CA PHE A 76 -8.68 0.27 21.41
C PHE A 76 -7.19 0.33 21.74
N TYR A 77 -6.46 -0.74 21.43
CA TYR A 77 -5.02 -0.81 21.60
C TYR A 77 -4.41 -1.39 20.32
N SER A 78 -3.45 -0.67 19.76
CA SER A 78 -2.69 -1.13 18.59
C SER A 78 -1.68 -2.19 18.99
N ASP A 79 -1.32 -3.08 18.07
CA ASP A 79 -0.25 -4.05 18.31
C ASP A 79 1.10 -3.37 18.61
N PHE A 80 1.39 -2.24 17.95
CA PHE A 80 2.58 -1.41 18.17
C PHE A 80 2.43 0.00 17.58
N LYS A 81 3.28 0.91 18.05
CA LYS A 81 3.62 2.16 17.35
C LYS A 81 4.64 1.86 16.26
N GLY A 82 4.58 2.58 15.15
CA GLY A 82 5.53 2.36 14.08
C GLY A 82 5.17 3.10 12.81
N ARG A 83 6.04 2.92 11.80
CA ARG A 83 5.89 3.47 10.46
C ARG A 83 6.10 2.36 9.45
N ASP A 84 5.13 2.23 8.56
CA ASP A 84 5.16 1.30 7.44
C ASP A 84 5.09 2.11 6.14
N GLU A 85 5.99 1.85 5.22
CA GLU A 85 6.18 2.65 4.01
C GLU A 85 6.40 1.77 2.79
N TYR A 86 5.54 1.97 1.78
CA TYR A 86 5.65 1.38 0.46
C TYR A 86 5.95 2.48 -0.56
N ARG A 87 6.98 2.25 -1.38
CA ARG A 87 7.36 3.16 -2.47
C ARG A 87 7.57 2.34 -3.73
N TYR A 88 6.78 2.62 -4.75
CA TYR A 88 6.85 1.95 -6.05
C TYR A 88 7.14 2.96 -7.16
N GLN A 89 7.95 2.52 -8.12
CA GLN A 89 8.11 3.18 -9.41
C GLN A 89 7.63 2.20 -10.48
N VAL A 90 6.59 2.57 -11.22
CA VAL A 90 6.05 1.75 -12.31
C VAL A 90 6.49 2.38 -13.61
N GLN A 91 7.32 1.65 -14.34
CA GLN A 91 7.89 2.03 -15.63
C GLN A 91 7.10 1.35 -16.75
N PHE A 92 6.64 2.14 -17.71
CA PHE A 92 5.95 1.66 -18.91
C PHE A 92 6.89 1.62 -20.12
N ASP A 93 6.54 0.82 -21.12
CA ASP A 93 7.25 0.73 -22.40
C ASP A 93 6.95 1.91 -23.35
N LYS A 94 5.85 2.62 -23.08
CA LYS A 94 5.38 3.78 -23.83
C LYS A 94 5.07 4.94 -22.89
N ALA A 95 5.09 6.15 -23.45
CA ALA A 95 4.59 7.31 -22.74
C ALA A 95 3.10 7.14 -22.41
N ILE A 96 2.73 7.54 -21.21
CA ILE A 96 1.37 7.58 -20.70
C ILE A 96 1.03 8.98 -20.23
N THR A 97 -0.27 9.26 -20.06
CA THR A 97 -0.75 10.45 -19.35
C THR A 97 -1.59 10.00 -18.18
N LEU A 98 -1.12 10.24 -16.96
CA LEU A 98 -1.88 9.94 -15.76
C LEU A 98 -3.15 10.79 -15.75
N LEU A 99 -4.31 10.16 -15.61
CA LEU A 99 -5.58 10.88 -15.71
C LEU A 99 -5.89 11.68 -14.45
N ASN A 100 -5.44 11.21 -13.29
CA ASN A 100 -5.56 11.93 -12.02
C ASN A 100 -4.35 11.63 -11.14
N ASP A 101 -3.59 12.67 -10.79
CA ASP A 101 -2.75 12.62 -9.60
C ASP A 101 -3.68 12.44 -8.39
N THR A 102 -3.24 11.63 -7.43
CA THR A 102 -4.02 11.38 -6.21
C THR A 102 -3.16 11.69 -5.01
N LEU A 103 -3.65 12.52 -4.10
CA LEU A 103 -3.08 12.68 -2.76
C LEU A 103 -4.21 12.50 -1.76
N VAL A 104 -4.07 11.49 -0.90
CA VAL A 104 -4.95 11.24 0.22
C VAL A 104 -4.09 11.36 1.47
N GLU A 105 -4.53 12.22 2.39
CA GLU A 105 -3.85 12.40 3.66
C GLU A 105 -4.88 12.49 4.78
N ILE A 106 -4.59 11.81 5.88
CA ILE A 106 -5.30 11.92 7.13
C ILE A 106 -4.27 11.96 8.26
N ASP A 107 -4.52 12.84 9.24
CA ASP A 107 -3.67 13.02 10.40
C ASP A 107 -4.56 13.16 11.63
N THR A 108 -4.43 12.21 12.56
CA THR A 108 -5.26 12.10 13.77
C THR A 108 -4.37 11.87 14.99
N ASN A 109 -4.95 11.91 16.19
CA ASN A 109 -4.19 11.60 17.41
C ASN A 109 -3.77 10.12 17.47
N TYR A 110 -4.48 9.23 16.77
CA TYR A 110 -4.11 7.82 16.69
C TYR A 110 -2.89 7.61 15.77
N GLY A 111 -2.86 8.30 14.64
CA GLY A 111 -1.83 8.16 13.64
C GLY A 111 -2.11 8.95 12.36
N LYS A 112 -1.24 8.72 11.38
CA LYS A 112 -1.24 9.39 10.09
C LYS A 112 -1.21 8.38 8.96
N TYR A 113 -1.97 8.64 7.90
CA TYR A 113 -1.88 7.89 6.65
C TYR A 113 -1.77 8.84 5.47
N THR A 114 -0.81 8.56 4.59
CA THR A 114 -0.58 9.31 3.36
C THR A 114 -0.45 8.35 2.20
N TYR A 115 -1.25 8.56 1.16
CA TYR A 115 -1.16 7.86 -0.12
C TYR A 115 -1.05 8.85 -1.24
N SER A 116 -0.08 8.65 -2.13
CA SER A 116 0.11 9.53 -3.29
C SER A 116 0.43 8.75 -4.55
N VAL A 117 -0.13 9.18 -5.67
CA VAL A 117 0.24 8.76 -7.03
C VAL A 117 0.56 10.00 -7.84
N MET A 118 1.73 10.01 -8.44
CA MET A 118 2.18 11.12 -9.28
C MET A 118 2.94 10.61 -10.50
N GLN A 119 2.80 11.29 -11.63
CA GLN A 119 3.62 11.03 -12.81
C GLN A 119 4.94 11.81 -12.71
N VAL A 120 6.08 11.10 -12.68
CA VAL A 120 7.41 11.71 -12.53
C VAL A 120 8.16 11.82 -13.86
N LYS A 121 7.78 11.03 -14.87
CA LYS A 121 8.26 11.06 -16.26
C LYS A 121 7.13 10.66 -17.21
N PRO A 122 7.21 10.92 -18.53
CA PRO A 122 6.17 10.50 -19.46
C PRO A 122 5.86 9.00 -19.39
N GLU A 123 6.84 8.17 -19.03
CA GLU A 123 6.74 6.71 -18.95
C GLU A 123 6.82 6.16 -17.51
N VAL A 124 6.84 7.02 -16.48
CA VAL A 124 7.00 6.58 -15.07
C VAL A 124 5.99 7.25 -14.14
N ILE A 125 5.29 6.41 -13.37
CA ILE A 125 4.51 6.84 -12.22
C ILE A 125 5.22 6.43 -10.92
N GLN A 126 5.11 7.27 -9.91
CA GLN A 126 5.55 7.00 -8.55
C GLN A 126 4.34 6.88 -7.64
N ILE A 127 4.37 5.86 -6.79
CA ILE A 127 3.30 5.54 -5.84
C ILE A 127 3.94 5.45 -4.46
N ASN A 128 3.42 6.21 -3.50
CA ASN A 128 3.86 6.16 -2.11
C ASN A 128 2.67 5.89 -1.21
N SER A 129 2.85 5.03 -0.22
CA SER A 129 1.86 4.74 0.81
C SER A 129 2.57 4.64 2.15
N VAL A 130 2.20 5.50 3.09
CA VAL A 130 2.84 5.63 4.40
C VAL A 130 1.75 5.54 5.46
N LEU A 131 1.89 4.59 6.38
CA LEU A 131 1.07 4.48 7.58
C LEU A 131 1.96 4.68 8.80
N GLU A 132 1.59 5.61 9.66
CA GLU A 132 2.24 5.88 10.93
C GLU A 132 1.25 5.73 12.08
N ILE A 133 1.57 4.88 13.04
CA ILE A 133 0.80 4.70 14.27
C ILE A 133 1.56 5.38 15.40
N HIS A 134 0.97 6.43 15.96
CA HIS A 134 1.58 7.27 16.98
C HIS A 134 1.11 6.91 18.39
N SER A 135 -0.12 6.41 18.53
CA SER A 135 -0.70 6.01 19.81
C SER A 135 -0.84 4.49 19.95
N ASP A 136 -0.48 4.01 21.14
CA ASP A 136 -0.64 2.64 21.62
C ASP A 136 -2.06 2.34 22.10
N GLY A 137 -2.82 3.38 22.46
CA GLY A 137 -4.20 3.27 22.92
C GLY A 137 -5.08 4.43 22.44
N VAL A 138 -6.34 4.13 22.15
CA VAL A 138 -7.37 5.11 21.78
C VAL A 138 -8.59 4.87 22.65
N LEU A 139 -9.11 5.92 23.27
CA LEU A 139 -10.35 5.84 24.04
C LEU A 139 -11.51 5.39 23.15
N ALA A 140 -12.46 4.66 23.71
CA ALA A 140 -13.63 4.15 22.97
C ALA A 140 -14.36 5.26 22.17
N GLU A 141 -14.52 6.44 22.75
CA GLU A 141 -15.14 7.63 22.13
C GLU A 141 -14.37 8.21 20.94
N ASN A 142 -13.08 7.89 20.80
CA ASN A 142 -12.21 8.37 19.72
C ASN A 142 -11.91 7.29 18.68
N TYR A 143 -12.56 6.12 18.79
CA TYR A 143 -12.28 4.97 17.96
C TYR A 143 -12.59 5.20 16.46
N ASP A 144 -13.43 6.19 16.13
CA ASP A 144 -13.67 6.62 14.74
C ASP A 144 -12.37 7.03 14.01
N GLN A 145 -11.38 7.57 14.72
CA GLN A 145 -10.07 7.91 14.14
C GLN A 145 -9.34 6.66 13.63
N VAL A 146 -9.45 5.54 14.37
CA VAL A 146 -8.89 4.24 13.95
C VAL A 146 -9.63 3.75 12.71
N LEU A 147 -10.96 3.85 12.69
CA LEU A 147 -11.78 3.42 11.56
C LEU A 147 -11.49 4.20 10.29
N GLU A 148 -11.26 5.50 10.40
CA GLU A 148 -10.97 6.35 9.26
C GLU A 148 -9.62 5.99 8.62
N ILE A 149 -8.58 5.80 9.43
CA ILE A 149 -7.27 5.32 8.95
C ILE A 149 -7.40 3.93 8.31
N VAL A 150 -8.06 2.98 8.97
CA VAL A 150 -8.24 1.61 8.45
C VAL A 150 -9.00 1.62 7.13
N LYS A 151 -10.03 2.46 7.01
CA LYS A 151 -10.81 2.59 5.78
C LYS A 151 -9.95 3.12 4.63
N LEU A 152 -9.17 4.17 4.86
CA LEU A 152 -8.33 4.77 3.83
C LEU A 152 -7.15 3.86 3.44
N ALA A 153 -6.44 3.31 4.42
CA ALA A 153 -5.33 2.39 4.17
C ALA A 153 -5.78 1.05 3.55
N GLY A 154 -7.02 0.63 3.79
CA GLY A 154 -7.61 -0.57 3.20
C GLY A 154 -8.22 -0.38 1.80
N SER A 155 -8.36 0.87 1.34
CA SER A 155 -9.04 1.21 0.08
C SER A 155 -8.11 1.93 -0.88
N ILE A 156 -7.09 1.22 -1.37
CA ILE A 156 -6.15 1.75 -2.36
C ILE A 156 -6.88 1.96 -3.70
N PRO A 157 -6.88 3.18 -4.28
CA PRO A 157 -7.60 3.47 -5.51
C PRO A 157 -6.88 2.87 -6.72
N THR A 158 -7.66 2.39 -7.69
CA THR A 158 -7.17 2.01 -9.02
C THR A 158 -6.61 3.23 -9.74
N ILE A 159 -5.40 3.10 -10.28
CA ILE A 159 -4.73 4.16 -11.03
C ILE A 159 -5.24 4.14 -12.47
N ARG A 160 -5.56 5.31 -13.05
CA ARG A 160 -6.06 5.44 -14.41
C ARG A 160 -5.17 6.35 -15.24
N PHE A 161 -4.88 5.96 -16.48
CA PHE A 161 -4.01 6.69 -17.39
C PHE A 161 -4.39 6.43 -18.85
N THR A 162 -3.93 7.29 -19.76
CA THR A 162 -4.01 7.05 -21.21
C THR A 162 -2.66 6.63 -21.76
N VAL A 163 -2.66 5.78 -22.77
CA VAL A 163 -1.46 5.37 -23.51
C VAL A 163 -1.33 6.22 -24.77
N ASN A 164 -0.16 6.84 -24.94
CA ASN A 164 0.14 7.72 -26.08
C ASN A 164 0.69 6.94 -27.28
#